data_AF-X1EB91-F1
#
_entry.id   AF-X1EB91-F1
#
_cell.length_a   1.000
_cell.length_b   1.000
_cell.length_c   1.000
_cell.angle_alpha   90.00
_cell.angle_beta   90.00
_cell.angle_gamma   90.00
#
_symmetry.space_group_name_H-M   'P 1'
#
loop_
_entity.id
_entity.type
_entity.pdbx_description
1 polymer ?
#
loop_
_entity_poly.entity_id
_entity_poly.type
_entity_poly.pdbx_seq_one_letter_code
_entity_poly.pdbx_strand_id
1 'polypeptide(L)' 'MTEESTEKTEKIQLEGVIEENKVIISDKKGIDEFYNTSYIGTIEETEDHQEILVLNSTEVLLLCKMN' A
#
# COMPACT_ATOMS: atom_id res chain seq x y z
N MET A 1 -30.40 6.00 -12.21
CA MET A 1 -29.01 5.91 -12.69
C MET A 1 -28.29 7.11 -12.10
N THR A 2 -27.78 6.94 -10.89
CA THR A 2 -26.91 7.93 -10.26
C THR A 2 -25.53 7.73 -10.85
N GLU A 3 -25.08 8.70 -11.64
CA GLU A 3 -23.70 8.79 -12.11
C GLU A 3 -22.78 8.65 -10.90
N GLU A 4 -21.98 7.58 -10.89
CA GLU A 4 -20.94 7.38 -9.89
C GLU A 4 -19.97 8.56 -10.01
N SER A 5 -19.97 9.40 -8.97
CA SER A 5 -18.95 10.44 -8.79
C SER A 5 -17.59 9.79 -8.97
N THR A 6 -16.91 10.14 -10.07
CA THR A 6 -15.46 10.05 -10.16
C THR A 6 -14.88 11.06 -9.17
N GLU A 7 -14.93 10.73 -7.88
CA GLU A 7 -14.07 11.38 -6.90
C GLU A 7 -12.65 11.13 -7.39
N LYS A 8 -11.93 12.22 -7.70
CA LYS A 8 -10.50 12.17 -7.93
C LYS A 8 -9.89 11.66 -6.64
N THR A 9 -9.58 10.36 -6.57
CA THR A 9 -8.81 9.79 -5.46
C THR A 9 -7.51 10.59 -5.37
N GLU A 10 -7.34 11.36 -4.31
CA GLU A 10 -6.11 12.10 -4.08
C GLU A 10 -4.95 11.10 -4.05
N LYS A 11 -3.84 11.43 -4.71
CA LYS A 11 -2.64 10.59 -4.66
C LYS A 11 -2.18 10.51 -3.21
N ILE A 12 -2.25 9.33 -2.61
CA ILE A 12 -1.78 9.12 -1.25
C ILE A 12 -0.25 9.06 -1.23
N GLN A 13 0.35 9.75 -0.27
CA GLN A 13 1.77 9.63 0.04
C GLN A 13 1.91 8.94 1.40
N LEU A 14 2.79 7.95 1.47
CA LEU A 14 2.98 7.11 2.65
C LEU A 14 4.46 6.97 2.96
N GLU A 15 4.75 6.72 4.23
CA GLU A 15 6.09 6.39 4.71
C GLU A 15 6.17 4.88 4.98
N GLY A 16 7.36 4.32 4.77
CA GLY A 16 7.63 2.91 5.04
C GLY A 16 9.07 2.72 5.46
N VAL A 17 9.34 1.63 6.18
CA VAL A 17 10.67 1.25 6.63
C VAL A 17 11.25 0.23 5.66
N ILE A 18 12.51 0.43 5.25
CA ILE A 18 13.23 -0.57 4.46
C ILE A 18 13.88 -1.55 5.43
N GLU A 19 13.48 -2.82 5.34
CA GLU A 19 14.12 -3.92 6.06
C GLU A 19 14.58 -4.97 5.04
N GLU A 20 15.89 -5.26 5.06
CA GLU A 20 16.56 -6.12 4.08
C GLU A 20 16.29 -5.70 2.63
N ASN A 21 15.39 -6.42 1.95
CA ASN A 21 15.00 -6.21 0.56
C ASN A 21 13.51 -5.90 0.39
N LYS A 22 12.80 -5.61 1.49
CA LYS A 22 11.38 -5.29 1.50
C LYS A 22 11.13 -3.90 2.08
N VAL A 23 9.99 -3.31 1.73
CA VAL A 23 9.45 -2.10 2.36
C VAL A 23 8.24 -2.50 3.18
N ILE A 24 8.24 -2.10 4.45
CA ILE A 24 7.17 -2.36 5.40
C ILE A 24 6.40 -1.07 5.62
N ILE A 25 5.09 -1.13 5.44
CA ILE A 25 4.14 -0.03 5.67
C ILE A 25 3.15 -0.49 6.75
N SER A 26 3.18 0.17 7.89
CA SER A 26 2.26 -0.09 9.01
C SER A 26 1.02 0.82 8.98
N ASP A 27 0.97 1.81 8.09
CA ASP A 27 -0.19 2.69 7.95
C ASP A 27 -1.33 1.94 7.26
N LYS A 28 -2.49 1.88 7.94
CA LYS A 28 -3.71 1.25 7.41
C LYS A 28 -4.17 1.85 6.09
N LYS A 29 -3.91 3.15 5.85
CA LYS A 29 -4.24 3.75 4.56
C LYS A 29 -3.45 3.13 3.41
N GLY A 30 -2.22 2.69 3.67
CA GLY A 30 -1.43 1.94 2.69
C GLY A 30 -2.00 0.57 2.39
N ILE A 31 -2.51 -0.13 3.41
CA ILE A 31 -3.21 -1.40 3.24
C ILE A 31 -4.48 -1.20 2.39
N ASP A 32 -5.28 -0.19 2.70
CA ASP A 32 -6.53 0.07 1.97
C ASP A 32 -6.30 0.47 0.50
N GLU A 33 -5.31 1.33 0.24
CA GLU A 33 -5.03 1.79 -1.12
C GLU A 33 -4.27 0.74 -1.94
N PHE A 34 -3.18 0.20 -1.42
CA PHE A 34 -2.30 -0.66 -2.21
C PHE A 34 -2.79 -2.10 -2.22
N TYR A 35 -3.18 -2.66 -1.08
CA TYR A 35 -3.59 -4.05 -1.01
C TYR A 35 -5.07 -4.23 -1.36
N ASN A 36 -6.00 -3.54 -0.69
CA ASN A 36 -7.43 -3.77 -0.86
C ASN A 36 -7.97 -3.23 -2.21
N THR A 37 -7.47 -2.08 -2.66
CA THR A 37 -7.91 -1.45 -3.91
C THR A 37 -7.08 -1.90 -5.12
N SER A 38 -5.75 -1.97 -4.96
CA SER A 38 -4.83 -2.15 -6.09
C SER A 38 -4.19 -3.55 -6.18
N TYR A 39 -4.40 -4.41 -5.17
CA TYR A 39 -3.81 -5.76 -5.08
C TYR A 39 -2.28 -5.79 -5.20
N ILE A 40 -1.62 -4.78 -4.63
CA ILE A 40 -0.16 -4.62 -4.58
C ILE A 40 0.33 -4.92 -3.16
N GLY A 41 1.33 -5.78 -3.04
CA GLY A 41 1.93 -6.17 -1.76
C GLY A 41 1.27 -7.37 -1.10
N THR A 42 1.78 -7.72 0.08
CA THR A 42 1.34 -8.84 0.90
C THR A 42 1.09 -8.38 2.33
N ILE A 43 0.01 -8.84 2.95
CA ILE A 43 -0.24 -8.63 4.38
C ILE A 43 0.51 -9.69 5.17
N GLU A 44 1.32 -9.25 6.12
CA GLU A 44 1.94 -10.10 7.14
C GLU A 44 1.45 -9.65 8.53
N GLU A 45 1.33 -10.60 9.46
CA GLU A 45 0.98 -10.33 10.86
C GLU A 45 2.26 -10.33 11.70
N THR A 46 2.49 -9.27 12.47
CA THR A 46 3.64 -9.18 13.37
C THR A 46 3.42 -9.98 14.65
N GLU A 47 4.47 -10.17 15.44
CA GLU A 47 4.38 -10.83 16.76
C GLU A 47 3.39 -10.14 17.73
N ASP A 48 3.13 -8.84 17.52
CA ASP A 48 2.19 -8.03 18.30
C ASP A 48 0.75 -8.05 17.75
N HIS A 49 0.40 -8.97 16.85
CA HIS A 49 -0.91 -9.06 16.19
C HIS A 49 -1.28 -7.81 15.37
N GLN A 50 -0.29 -7.14 14.78
CA GLN A 50 -0.53 -6.02 13.89
C GLN A 50 -0.37 -6.46 12.44
N GLU A 51 -1.34 -6.11 11.60
CA GLU A 51 -1.25 -6.28 10.15
C GLU A 51 -0.35 -5.20 9.56
N ILE A 52 0.66 -5.63 8.81
CA ILE A 52 1.58 -4.76 8.07
C ILE A 52 1.51 -5.09 6.58
N LEU A 53 1.65 -4.07 5.74
CA LEU A 53 1.81 -4.25 4.31
C LEU A 53 3.29 -4.37 3.98
N VAL A 54 3.63 -5.45 3.30
CA VAL A 54 4.98 -5.75 2.86
C VAL A 54 5.05 -5.67 1.34
N LEU A 55 5.99 -4.86 0.85
CA LEU A 55 6.24 -4.64 -0.57
C LEU A 55 7.64 -5.13 -0.95
N ASN A 56 7.74 -5.87 -2.05
CA ASN A 56 9.02 -6.19 -2.64
C ASN A 56 9.56 -5.04 -3.50
N SER A 57 10.83 -5.10 -3.87
CA SER A 57 11.49 -4.02 -4.62
C SER A 57 10.81 -3.70 -5.97
N THR A 58 10.22 -4.70 -6.65
CA THR A 58 9.55 -4.50 -7.94
C THR A 58 8.22 -3.76 -7.76
N GLU A 59 7.46 -4.11 -6.73
CA GLU A 59 6.22 -3.43 -6.38
C GLU A 59 6.45 -1.98 -5.97
N VAL A 60 7.51 -1.72 -5.19
CA VAL A 60 7.91 -0.35 -4.84
C VAL A 60 8.25 0.46 -6.09
N LEU A 61 9.03 -0.11 -7.01
CA LEU A 61 9.37 0.55 -8.29
C LEU A 61 8.14 0.82 -9.15
N LEU A 62 7.16 -0.10 -9.15
CA LEU A 62 5.88 0.09 -9.83
C LEU A 62 5.12 1.30 -9.26
N LEU A 63 5.00 1.37 -7.92
CA LEU A 63 4.33 2.48 -7.23
C LEU A 63 5.03 3.83 -7.50
N CYS A 64 6.36 3.86 -7.52
CA CYS A 64 7.10 5.08 -7.87
C CYS A 64 6.83 5.57 -9.29
N LYS A 65 6.53 4.67 -10.23
CA LYS A 65 6.23 5.00 -11.64
C LYS A 65 4.78 5.45 -11.85
N MET A 66 3.87 5.03 -10.98
CA MET A 66 2.44 5.41 -11.03
C MET A 66 2.19 6.84 -10.51
N ASN A 67 3.21 7.47 -9.93
CA ASN A 67 3.19 8.88 -9.49
C ASN A 67 3.34 9.89 -10.61
#